data_AF-A0A6H9LR96-F1
#
_entry.id   AF-A0A6H9LR96-F1
#
_cell.length_a   1.000
_cell.length_b   1.000
_cell.length_c   1.000
_cell.angle_alpha   90.00
_cell.angle_beta   90.00
_cell.angle_gamma   90.00
#
_symmetry.space_group_name_H-M   'P 1'
#
loop_
_entity.id
_entity.type
_entity.pdbx_description
1 polymer ?
#
loop_
_entity_poly.entity_id
_entity_poly.type
_entity_poly.pdbx_seq_one_letter_code
_entity_poly.pdbx_strand_id
1 'polypeptide(L)'
;MSYTNAALVRKHIEFVQPVLQIITNQQMSFTDNEYQSFFSGQIIAGSVTVKSLKEYKQQIANHIVTDGENVISPLPLVNGSVLCSTNSSLTKIYKENIDYIIDYTKGTVTFPSSGDISNDDMVTFFFLPYFPYQENSDFKINYETGKIALPVSSKIKFGEVVYIDYQPAAVFHSDTIIDNAVVEANAIIEQTVDPNKQFGANLVLQTAATYRALEILCRSSAAKELASQTGRESSAKAWISLGEVYLARSAELIRSFTEPVSQISNPTHS
;
A
#
# COMPACT_ATOMS: atom_id res chain seq x y z
N MET A 1 -2.41 29.32 23.38
CA MET A 1 -1.33 28.80 22.54
C MET A 1 -1.62 27.33 22.38
N SER A 2 -1.58 26.79 21.16
CA SER A 2 -1.75 25.35 20.95
C SER A 2 -0.46 24.60 21.34
N TYR A 3 -0.60 23.45 21.98
CA TYR A 3 0.53 22.61 22.40
C TYR A 3 1.06 21.77 21.22
N THR A 4 0.18 21.26 20.36
CA THR A 4 0.55 20.52 19.13
C THR A 4 0.11 21.24 17.85
N ASN A 5 0.65 20.81 16.73
CA ASN A 5 0.35 21.31 15.39
C ASN A 5 0.46 20.20 14.35
N ALA A 6 -0.06 20.44 13.15
CA ALA A 6 -0.08 19.45 12.07
C ALA A 6 1.31 19.00 11.64
N ALA A 7 2.35 19.85 11.71
CA ALA A 7 3.71 19.46 11.35
C ALA A 7 4.28 18.41 12.31
N LEU A 8 4.03 18.56 13.62
CA LEU A 8 4.44 17.57 14.62
C LEU A 8 3.71 16.24 14.44
N VAL A 9 2.40 16.28 14.17
CA VAL A 9 1.61 15.08 13.89
C VAL A 9 2.08 14.38 12.62
N ARG A 10 2.34 15.12 11.53
CA ARG A 10 2.87 14.55 10.27
C ARG A 10 4.18 13.82 10.46
N LYS A 11 5.12 14.37 11.24
CA LYS A 11 6.41 13.72 11.53
C LYS A 11 6.25 12.32 12.15
N HIS A 12 5.18 12.10 12.92
CA HIS A 12 4.86 10.79 13.49
C HIS A 12 4.18 9.83 12.49
N ILE A 13 3.44 10.37 11.51
CA ILE A 13 2.73 9.57 10.50
C ILE A 13 3.66 9.20 9.34
N GLU A 14 4.56 10.10 8.93
CA GLU A 14 5.52 9.88 7.84
C GLU A 14 6.42 8.66 8.09
N PHE A 15 6.76 8.38 9.35
CA PHE A 15 7.56 7.20 9.73
C PHE A 15 6.80 5.87 9.60
N VAL A 16 5.47 5.90 9.46
CA VAL A 16 4.58 4.72 9.48
C VAL A 16 3.93 4.47 8.12
N GLN A 17 4.33 5.18 7.06
CA GLN A 17 3.73 4.92 5.74
C GLN A 17 4.14 3.52 5.26
N PRO A 18 3.17 2.59 5.04
CA PRO A 18 3.49 1.34 4.38
C PRO A 18 4.03 1.67 3.00
N VAL A 19 5.13 1.03 2.62
CA VAL A 19 5.63 1.06 1.24
C VAL A 19 4.44 0.77 0.34
N LEU A 20 4.14 1.67 -0.59
CA LEU A 20 3.06 1.53 -1.56
C LEU A 20 3.28 0.23 -2.34
N GLN A 21 2.62 -0.84 -1.89
CA GLN A 21 2.78 -2.16 -2.46
C GLN A 21 1.91 -2.23 -3.73
N ILE A 22 2.57 -2.39 -4.87
CA ILE A 22 1.89 -2.80 -6.10
C ILE A 22 1.43 -4.23 -5.87
N ILE A 23 0.12 -4.46 -5.93
CA ILE A 23 -0.45 -5.79 -5.97
C ILE A 23 -0.35 -6.28 -7.41
N THR A 24 0.24 -7.46 -7.60
CA THR A 24 0.44 -8.04 -8.94
C THR A 24 -0.28 -9.37 -9.06
N ASN A 25 -0.73 -9.67 -10.29
CA ASN A 25 -1.33 -10.93 -10.70
C ASN A 25 -2.52 -11.39 -9.85
N GLN A 26 -3.35 -10.46 -9.36
CA GLN A 26 -4.58 -10.84 -8.68
C GLN A 26 -5.56 -11.44 -9.71
N GLN A 27 -5.93 -12.71 -9.50
CA GLN A 27 -6.84 -13.41 -10.41
C GLN A 27 -8.28 -12.95 -10.25
N MET A 28 -8.98 -12.83 -11.38
CA MET A 28 -10.42 -12.56 -11.42
C MET A 28 -11.04 -13.22 -12.66
N SER A 29 -12.31 -13.58 -12.56
CA SER A 29 -13.13 -14.02 -13.69
C SER A 29 -14.49 -13.32 -13.64
N PHE A 30 -15.00 -12.91 -14.80
CA PHE A 30 -16.27 -12.21 -14.90
C PHE A 30 -17.42 -13.16 -15.20
N THR A 31 -18.54 -13.01 -14.50
CA THR A 31 -19.78 -13.76 -14.76
C THR A 31 -20.79 -12.98 -15.60
N ASP A 32 -20.70 -11.66 -15.59
CA ASP A 32 -21.59 -10.72 -16.26
C ASP A 32 -20.85 -9.41 -16.57
N ASN A 33 -21.59 -8.41 -17.07
CA ASN A 33 -21.09 -7.07 -17.38
C ASN A 33 -21.21 -6.09 -16.20
N GLU A 34 -21.72 -6.52 -15.05
CA GLU A 34 -21.91 -5.65 -13.90
C GLU A 34 -20.59 -5.37 -13.19
N TYR A 35 -20.57 -4.31 -12.37
CA TYR A 35 -19.41 -3.99 -11.56
C TYR A 35 -19.16 -5.06 -10.50
N GLN A 36 -18.05 -5.76 -10.63
CA GLN A 36 -17.55 -6.74 -9.66
C GLN A 36 -16.37 -6.16 -8.89
N SER A 37 -16.29 -6.43 -7.58
CA SER A 37 -15.18 -5.94 -6.75
C SER A 37 -13.98 -6.86 -6.89
N PHE A 38 -12.82 -6.28 -7.20
CA PHE A 38 -11.52 -6.97 -7.12
C PHE A 38 -10.68 -6.43 -5.96
N PHE A 39 -10.93 -5.18 -5.56
CA PHE A 39 -10.33 -4.61 -4.36
C PHE A 39 -11.41 -3.87 -3.59
N SER A 40 -11.37 -3.96 -2.27
CA SER A 40 -12.35 -3.30 -1.41
C SER A 40 -11.86 -1.93 -0.99
N GLY A 41 -11.58 -0.99 -1.89
CA GLY A 41 -11.06 0.33 -1.52
C GLY A 41 -10.64 1.20 -2.70
N GLN A 42 -10.12 2.39 -2.37
CA GLN A 42 -9.65 3.32 -3.39
C GLN A 42 -8.33 2.82 -4.01
N ILE A 43 -8.19 3.00 -5.32
CA ILE A 43 -7.04 2.64 -6.13
C ILE A 43 -6.51 3.92 -6.77
N ILE A 44 -5.19 4.00 -6.95
CA ILE A 44 -4.58 5.11 -7.68
C ILE A 44 -5.04 5.06 -9.14
N ALA A 45 -5.62 6.17 -9.63
CA ALA A 45 -6.08 6.28 -11.01
C ALA A 45 -4.94 5.99 -12.01
N GLY A 46 -5.21 5.16 -13.03
CA GLY A 46 -4.22 4.76 -14.03
C GLY A 46 -3.20 3.71 -13.57
N SER A 47 -3.26 3.23 -12.33
CA SER A 47 -2.36 2.17 -11.86
C SER A 47 -2.80 0.75 -12.25
N VAL A 48 -4.00 0.59 -12.80
CA VAL A 48 -4.60 -0.72 -13.06
C VAL A 48 -4.14 -1.26 -14.41
N THR A 49 -3.59 -2.47 -14.41
CA THR A 49 -3.32 -3.25 -15.63
C THR A 49 -4.12 -4.55 -15.57
N VAL A 50 -4.96 -4.79 -16.58
CA VAL A 50 -5.69 -6.06 -16.73
C VAL A 50 -5.07 -6.84 -17.87
N LYS A 51 -4.72 -8.10 -17.63
CA LYS A 51 -3.99 -8.94 -18.58
C LYS A 51 -4.42 -10.39 -18.51
N SER A 52 -4.26 -11.16 -19.59
CA SER A 52 -4.61 -12.59 -19.63
C SER A 52 -3.65 -13.39 -20.47
N LEU A 53 -3.62 -14.70 -20.26
CA LEU A 53 -2.89 -15.62 -21.11
C LEU A 53 -3.83 -16.12 -22.23
N LYS A 54 -3.84 -15.42 -23.37
CA LYS A 54 -4.69 -15.78 -24.52
C LYS A 54 -4.24 -17.05 -25.22
N GLU A 55 -2.92 -17.22 -25.35
CA GLU A 55 -2.31 -18.34 -26.05
C GLU A 55 -1.14 -18.88 -25.22
N TYR A 56 -1.05 -20.20 -25.10
CA TYR A 56 0.11 -20.85 -24.50
C TYR A 56 1.20 -21.06 -25.56
N LYS A 57 1.60 -19.97 -26.21
CA LYS A 57 2.59 -19.99 -27.29
C LYS A 57 3.85 -19.28 -26.83
N GLN A 58 4.92 -20.05 -26.66
CA GLN A 58 6.23 -19.51 -26.34
C GLN A 58 6.73 -18.62 -27.47
N GLN A 59 7.19 -17.44 -27.09
CA GLN A 59 7.92 -16.53 -27.97
C GLN A 59 9.41 -16.74 -27.79
N ILE A 60 10.16 -16.47 -28.85
CA ILE A 60 11.60 -16.68 -28.92
C ILE A 60 12.24 -15.35 -29.29
N ALA A 61 13.21 -14.90 -28.50
CA ALA A 61 14.04 -13.74 -28.80
C ALA A 61 15.51 -14.11 -28.72
N ASN A 62 16.26 -13.80 -29.77
CA ASN A 62 17.72 -13.87 -29.72
C ASN A 62 18.24 -12.53 -29.23
N HIS A 63 19.18 -12.55 -28.31
CA HIS A 63 19.69 -11.37 -27.64
C HIS A 63 21.22 -11.44 -27.58
N ILE A 64 21.87 -10.33 -27.94
CA ILE A 64 23.32 -10.17 -27.72
C ILE A 64 23.47 -9.49 -26.37
N VAL A 65 24.23 -10.11 -25.47
CA VAL A 65 24.45 -9.61 -24.12
C VAL A 65 25.31 -8.36 -24.18
N THR A 66 24.84 -7.27 -23.56
CA THR A 66 25.58 -6.01 -23.48
C THR A 66 25.68 -5.55 -22.04
N ASP A 67 26.69 -4.71 -21.75
CA ASP A 67 26.84 -3.98 -20.47
C ASP A 67 25.68 -2.99 -20.18
N GLY A 68 24.82 -2.75 -21.17
CA GLY A 68 23.69 -1.84 -21.07
C GLY A 68 22.39 -2.50 -20.60
N GLU A 69 21.28 -1.85 -20.93
CA GLU A 69 19.94 -2.37 -20.65
C GLU A 69 19.59 -3.48 -21.66
N ASN A 70 19.34 -4.68 -21.15
CA ASN A 70 18.92 -5.83 -21.95
C ASN A 70 17.42 -6.01 -21.73
N VAL A 71 16.60 -5.94 -22.78
CA VAL A 71 15.12 -5.95 -22.64
C VAL A 71 14.49 -7.05 -23.49
N ILE A 72 13.61 -7.84 -22.87
CA ILE A 72 12.74 -8.82 -23.53
C ILE A 72 11.38 -8.17 -23.80
N SER A 73 10.86 -8.38 -25.00
CA SER A 73 9.56 -7.87 -25.44
C SER A 73 8.82 -8.93 -26.26
N PRO A 74 7.47 -8.91 -26.31
CA PRO A 74 6.54 -7.96 -25.69
C PRO A 74 6.31 -8.17 -24.18
N LEU A 75 5.79 -7.13 -23.55
CA LEU A 75 5.43 -7.07 -22.12
C LEU A 75 3.92 -6.97 -21.93
N PRO A 76 3.39 -7.31 -20.74
CA PRO A 76 4.10 -7.86 -19.57
C PRO A 76 4.37 -9.37 -19.69
N LEU A 77 5.37 -9.88 -18.97
CA LEU A 77 5.75 -11.30 -19.01
C LEU A 77 5.01 -12.13 -17.95
N VAL A 78 4.78 -13.41 -18.23
CA VAL A 78 4.28 -14.38 -17.25
C VAL A 78 5.42 -14.76 -16.31
N ASN A 79 5.22 -14.57 -15.00
CA ASN A 79 6.21 -14.90 -13.98
C ASN A 79 6.64 -16.38 -14.08
N GLY A 80 7.94 -16.64 -14.05
CA GLY A 80 8.52 -17.98 -14.15
C GLY A 80 8.46 -18.60 -15.54
N SER A 81 8.04 -17.86 -16.58
CA SER A 81 7.97 -18.38 -17.95
C SER A 81 9.26 -18.20 -18.76
N VAL A 82 10.21 -17.40 -18.27
CA VAL A 82 11.40 -17.03 -19.01
C VAL A 82 12.47 -18.11 -18.85
N LEU A 83 12.92 -18.65 -19.97
CA LEU A 83 14.04 -19.58 -20.05
C LEU A 83 15.12 -18.99 -20.96
N CYS A 84 16.36 -18.93 -20.46
CA CYS A 84 17.52 -18.50 -21.24
C CYS A 84 18.36 -19.70 -21.65
N SER A 85 18.89 -19.69 -22.87
CA SER A 85 19.73 -20.75 -23.40
C SER A 85 20.78 -20.21 -24.36
N THR A 86 21.80 -21.00 -24.67
CA THR A 86 22.82 -20.63 -25.67
C THR A 86 22.26 -20.50 -27.09
N ASN A 87 21.18 -21.20 -27.41
CA ASN A 87 20.57 -21.18 -28.74
C ASN A 87 19.15 -21.75 -28.71
N SER A 88 18.42 -21.61 -29.82
CA SER A 88 17.07 -22.16 -29.97
C SER A 88 16.97 -23.70 -29.89
N SER A 89 18.11 -24.41 -29.92
CA SER A 89 18.18 -25.87 -29.76
C SER A 89 18.43 -26.30 -28.31
N LEU A 90 18.41 -25.37 -27.34
CA LEU A 90 18.54 -25.64 -25.91
C LEU A 90 19.83 -26.39 -25.52
N THR A 91 20.94 -26.11 -26.23
CA THR A 91 22.21 -26.83 -26.02
C THR A 91 22.74 -26.69 -24.58
N LYS A 92 22.66 -25.48 -24.02
CA LYS A 92 22.87 -25.19 -22.61
C LYS A 92 21.74 -24.30 -22.13
N ILE A 93 21.14 -24.64 -21.00
CA ILE A 93 20.10 -23.86 -20.34
C ILE A 93 20.74 -23.13 -19.16
N TYR A 94 20.57 -21.81 -19.15
CA TYR A 94 21.04 -20.94 -18.07
C TYR A 94 19.98 -20.87 -16.97
N LYS A 95 20.42 -20.61 -15.74
CA LYS A 95 19.57 -20.61 -14.55
C LYS A 95 19.23 -19.19 -14.13
N GLU A 96 17.93 -18.92 -13.99
CA GLU A 96 17.43 -17.66 -13.42
C GLU A 96 17.94 -17.48 -11.98
N ASN A 97 18.28 -16.24 -11.63
CA ASN A 97 18.89 -15.82 -10.36
C ASN A 97 20.31 -16.38 -10.10
N ILE A 98 20.95 -16.97 -11.11
CA ILE A 98 22.36 -17.39 -11.07
C ILE A 98 23.09 -16.81 -12.27
N ASP A 99 22.62 -17.13 -13.48
CA ASP A 99 23.24 -16.72 -14.75
C ASP A 99 22.59 -15.46 -15.34
N TYR A 100 21.31 -15.23 -15.02
CA TYR A 100 20.57 -14.03 -15.39
C TYR A 100 19.49 -13.72 -14.35
N ILE A 101 19.10 -12.45 -14.22
CA ILE A 101 18.02 -11.97 -13.36
C ILE A 101 17.03 -11.22 -14.24
N ILE A 102 15.74 -11.48 -14.09
CA ILE A 102 14.69 -10.86 -14.92
C ILE A 102 13.73 -10.04 -14.03
N ASP A 103 13.49 -8.80 -14.42
CA ASP A 103 12.33 -8.04 -13.94
C ASP A 103 11.15 -8.35 -14.87
N TYR A 104 10.24 -9.22 -14.42
CA TYR A 104 9.07 -9.62 -15.21
C TYR A 104 8.09 -8.47 -15.54
N THR A 105 8.16 -7.37 -14.77
CA THR A 105 7.31 -6.19 -14.99
C THR A 105 7.85 -5.34 -16.12
N LYS A 106 9.17 -5.16 -16.17
CA LYS A 106 9.86 -4.31 -17.15
C LYS A 106 10.47 -5.07 -18.32
N GLY A 107 10.54 -6.39 -18.25
CA GLY A 107 11.26 -7.22 -19.22
C GLY A 107 12.76 -7.06 -19.19
N THR A 108 13.31 -6.33 -18.21
CA THR A 108 14.75 -6.04 -18.14
C THR A 108 15.49 -7.24 -17.58
N VAL A 109 16.53 -7.66 -18.29
CA VAL A 109 17.42 -8.74 -17.90
C VAL A 109 18.74 -8.14 -17.43
N THR A 110 19.25 -8.64 -16.31
CA THR A 110 20.58 -8.34 -15.79
C THR A 110 21.41 -9.62 -15.79
N PHE A 111 22.65 -9.53 -16.27
CA PHE A 111 23.59 -10.65 -16.29
C PHE A 111 24.63 -10.42 -15.19
N PRO A 112 24.55 -11.13 -14.06
CA PRO A 112 25.52 -10.98 -12.98
C PRO A 112 26.89 -11.49 -13.42
N SER A 113 27.95 -10.83 -12.96
CA SER A 113 29.34 -11.24 -13.25
C SER A 113 29.74 -12.61 -12.67
N SER A 114 28.94 -13.14 -11.73
CA SER A 114 29.10 -14.49 -11.19
C SER A 114 28.49 -15.60 -12.06
N GLY A 115 27.72 -15.22 -13.08
CA GLY A 115 27.04 -16.16 -13.98
C GLY A 115 27.92 -16.66 -15.12
N ASP A 116 27.42 -17.66 -15.84
CA ASP A 116 28.11 -18.26 -16.98
C ASP A 116 27.92 -17.49 -18.32
N ILE A 117 27.24 -16.34 -18.28
CA ILE A 117 26.94 -15.52 -19.47
C ILE A 117 27.86 -14.29 -19.46
N SER A 118 28.67 -14.15 -20.50
CA SER A 118 29.58 -13.02 -20.69
C SER A 118 28.99 -11.97 -21.63
N ASN A 119 29.55 -10.76 -21.60
CA ASN A 119 29.25 -9.76 -22.63
C ASN A 119 29.59 -10.29 -24.02
N ASP A 120 28.84 -9.81 -25.01
CA ASP A 120 28.88 -10.21 -26.41
C ASP A 120 28.44 -11.67 -26.68
N ASP A 121 28.09 -12.45 -25.65
CA ASP A 121 27.47 -13.75 -25.84
C ASP A 121 26.10 -13.58 -26.54
N MET A 122 25.82 -14.48 -27.47
CA MET A 122 24.49 -14.60 -28.06
C MET A 122 23.69 -15.64 -27.28
N VAL A 123 22.55 -15.21 -26.74
CA VAL A 123 21.63 -16.06 -25.99
C VAL A 123 20.25 -16.05 -26.65
N THR A 124 19.49 -17.11 -26.41
CA THR A 124 18.10 -17.23 -26.85
C THR A 124 17.20 -17.33 -25.63
N PHE A 125 16.26 -16.38 -25.52
CA PHE A 125 15.19 -16.37 -24.54
C PHE A 125 13.91 -16.99 -25.10
N PHE A 126 13.30 -17.86 -24.31
CA PHE A 126 11.96 -18.39 -24.51
C PHE A 126 11.07 -17.82 -23.40
N PHE A 127 9.89 -17.30 -23.73
CA PHE A 127 9.03 -16.68 -22.72
C PHE A 127 7.56 -16.67 -23.14
N LEU A 128 6.67 -16.51 -22.16
CA LEU A 128 5.25 -16.31 -22.40
C LEU A 128 4.87 -14.87 -22.05
N PRO A 129 4.40 -14.06 -23.01
CA PRO A 129 3.83 -12.75 -22.70
C PRO A 129 2.36 -12.88 -22.33
N TYR A 130 1.90 -12.00 -21.45
CA TYR A 130 0.48 -11.74 -21.29
C TYR A 130 -0.04 -10.88 -22.45
N PHE A 131 -1.33 -11.02 -22.73
CA PHE A 131 -2.09 -10.08 -23.55
C PHE A 131 -2.68 -8.98 -22.65
N PRO A 132 -2.24 -7.71 -22.77
CA PRO A 132 -2.81 -6.60 -22.01
C PRO A 132 -4.14 -6.12 -22.62
N TYR A 133 -5.10 -5.80 -21.75
CA TYR A 133 -6.37 -5.20 -22.12
C TYR A 133 -6.34 -3.68 -21.95
N GLN A 134 -7.19 -2.98 -22.68
CA GLN A 134 -7.27 -1.51 -22.65
C GLN A 134 -8.45 -1.02 -21.82
N GLU A 135 -8.20 -0.12 -20.87
CA GLU A 135 -9.25 0.56 -20.13
C GLU A 135 -10.15 1.37 -21.08
N ASN A 136 -11.43 1.47 -20.76
CA ASN A 136 -12.52 2.08 -21.53
C ASN A 136 -12.92 1.35 -22.82
N SER A 137 -12.08 0.44 -23.32
CA SER A 137 -12.39 -0.42 -24.47
C SER A 137 -12.79 -1.83 -24.04
N ASP A 138 -11.92 -2.47 -23.25
CA ASP A 138 -12.06 -3.85 -22.79
C ASP A 138 -12.63 -3.94 -21.37
N PHE A 139 -12.40 -2.93 -20.53
CA PHE A 139 -12.93 -2.90 -19.16
C PHE A 139 -13.13 -1.45 -18.69
N LYS A 140 -13.90 -1.26 -17.61
CA LYS A 140 -14.09 0.02 -16.92
C LYS A 140 -13.76 -0.15 -15.44
N ILE A 141 -13.03 0.81 -14.85
CA ILE A 141 -12.68 0.79 -13.43
C ILE A 141 -13.44 1.90 -12.70
N ASN A 142 -13.98 1.55 -11.54
CA ASN A 142 -14.33 2.51 -10.51
C ASN A 142 -13.19 2.56 -9.49
N TYR A 143 -12.33 3.57 -9.63
CA TYR A 143 -11.13 3.75 -8.81
C TYR A 143 -11.43 4.08 -7.34
N GLU A 144 -12.61 4.63 -7.02
CA GLU A 144 -12.99 4.96 -5.65
C GLU A 144 -13.35 3.71 -4.83
N THR A 145 -13.93 2.71 -5.50
CA THR A 145 -14.49 1.52 -4.86
C THR A 145 -13.78 0.22 -5.21
N GLY A 146 -12.78 0.25 -6.09
CA GLY A 146 -12.01 -0.93 -6.50
C GLY A 146 -12.86 -1.96 -7.25
N LYS A 147 -13.79 -1.48 -8.08
CA LYS A 147 -14.67 -2.31 -8.90
C LYS A 147 -14.31 -2.22 -10.37
N ILE A 148 -14.53 -3.31 -11.09
CA ILE A 148 -14.30 -3.44 -12.52
C ILE A 148 -15.57 -3.98 -13.19
N ALA A 149 -15.90 -3.47 -14.37
CA ALA A 149 -17.01 -3.93 -15.20
C ALA A 149 -16.53 -4.16 -16.64
N LEU A 150 -17.23 -5.02 -17.37
CA LEU A 150 -16.97 -5.26 -18.78
C LEU A 150 -17.96 -4.50 -19.67
N PRO A 151 -17.49 -3.62 -20.56
CA PRO A 151 -18.32 -3.10 -21.64
C PRO A 151 -18.80 -4.23 -22.56
N VAL A 152 -19.93 -4.03 -23.24
CA VAL A 152 -20.46 -4.97 -24.25
C VAL A 152 -19.46 -5.26 -25.37
N SER A 153 -18.57 -4.30 -25.67
CA SER A 153 -17.51 -4.42 -26.67
C SER A 153 -16.24 -5.13 -26.18
N SER A 154 -16.21 -5.64 -24.94
CA SER A 154 -15.01 -6.20 -24.35
C SER A 154 -14.48 -7.43 -25.10
N LYS A 155 -13.15 -7.54 -25.19
CA LYS A 155 -12.46 -8.76 -25.67
C LYS A 155 -12.28 -9.81 -24.58
N ILE A 156 -12.63 -9.50 -23.32
CA ILE A 156 -12.61 -10.43 -22.19
C ILE A 156 -13.89 -11.25 -22.25
N LYS A 157 -13.76 -12.58 -22.27
CA LYS A 157 -14.92 -13.48 -22.27
C LYS A 157 -15.38 -13.78 -20.85
N PHE A 158 -16.68 -14.03 -20.65
CA PHE A 158 -17.16 -14.54 -19.37
C PHE A 158 -16.52 -15.90 -19.05
N GLY A 159 -16.16 -16.09 -17.78
CA GLY A 159 -15.42 -17.25 -17.30
C GLY A 159 -13.92 -17.26 -17.68
N GLU A 160 -13.43 -16.29 -18.46
CA GLU A 160 -12.00 -16.13 -18.70
C GLU A 160 -11.30 -15.66 -17.41
N VAL A 161 -10.15 -16.26 -17.11
CA VAL A 161 -9.30 -15.82 -15.99
C VAL A 161 -8.42 -14.68 -16.49
N VAL A 162 -8.59 -13.52 -15.89
CA VAL A 162 -7.69 -12.37 -16.04
C VAL A 162 -6.87 -12.17 -14.78
N TYR A 163 -5.77 -11.44 -14.94
CA TYR A 163 -4.86 -11.03 -13.90
C TYR A 163 -4.88 -9.51 -13.82
N ILE A 164 -5.03 -8.98 -12.61
CA ILE A 164 -5.11 -7.55 -12.35
C ILE A 164 -3.91 -7.15 -11.51
N ASP A 165 -3.12 -6.21 -12.02
CA ASP A 165 -2.13 -5.48 -11.25
C ASP A 165 -2.71 -4.10 -10.90
N TYR A 166 -2.47 -3.61 -9.68
CA TYR A 166 -2.95 -2.30 -9.26
C TYR A 166 -2.19 -1.79 -8.04
N GLN A 167 -2.28 -0.48 -7.81
CA GLN A 167 -1.73 0.17 -6.63
C GLN A 167 -2.88 0.73 -5.76
N PRO A 168 -3.11 0.17 -4.57
CA PRO A 168 -4.05 0.74 -3.61
C PRO A 168 -3.67 2.20 -3.32
N ALA A 169 -4.67 3.09 -3.28
CA ALA A 169 -4.45 4.40 -2.71
C ALA A 169 -4.25 4.20 -1.19
N ALA A 170 -3.12 4.68 -0.66
CA ALA A 170 -2.97 4.69 0.79
C ALA A 170 -4.13 5.49 1.40
N VAL A 171 -4.62 5.04 2.55
CA VAL A 171 -5.59 5.82 3.34
C VAL A 171 -4.84 7.02 3.91
N PHE A 172 -4.65 8.05 3.10
CA PHE A 172 -4.06 9.28 3.56
C PHE A 172 -5.08 10.00 4.45
N HIS A 173 -4.63 10.41 5.64
CA HIS A 173 -5.34 11.45 6.37
C HIS A 173 -5.17 12.74 5.55
N SER A 174 -6.28 13.32 5.07
CA SER A 174 -6.21 14.64 4.44
C SER A 174 -5.70 15.67 5.45
N ASP A 175 -5.09 16.75 4.97
CA ASP A 175 -4.64 17.84 5.84
C ASP A 175 -5.78 18.35 6.74
N THR A 176 -6.99 18.40 6.22
CA THR A 176 -8.19 18.76 6.99
C THR A 176 -8.45 17.82 8.16
N ILE A 177 -8.26 16.49 7.99
CA ILE A 177 -8.46 15.52 9.07
C ILE A 177 -7.37 15.69 10.14
N ILE A 178 -6.12 15.94 9.72
CA ILE A 178 -5.01 16.20 10.63
C ILE A 178 -5.25 17.49 11.42
N ASP A 179 -5.63 18.57 10.74
CA ASP A 179 -5.89 19.87 11.37
C ASP A 179 -7.04 19.78 12.38
N ASN A 180 -8.12 19.08 12.04
CA ASN A 180 -9.23 18.86 12.96
C ASN A 180 -8.81 18.06 14.21
N ALA A 181 -8.03 16.98 14.02
CA ALA A 181 -7.52 16.18 15.14
C ALA A 181 -6.58 16.99 16.05
N VAL A 182 -5.77 17.88 15.47
CA VAL A 182 -4.91 18.81 16.21
C VAL A 182 -5.73 19.80 17.03
N VAL A 183 -6.78 20.39 16.44
CA VAL A 183 -7.67 21.32 17.15
C VAL A 183 -8.35 20.62 18.32
N GLU A 184 -8.92 19.44 18.11
CA GLU A 184 -9.59 18.66 19.15
C GLU A 184 -8.62 18.23 20.26
N ALA A 185 -7.43 17.74 19.90
CA ALA A 185 -6.42 17.33 20.87
C ALA A 185 -5.96 18.49 21.77
N ASN A 186 -5.72 19.66 21.19
CA ASN A 186 -5.36 20.85 21.95
C ASN A 186 -6.49 21.27 22.88
N ALA A 187 -7.75 21.26 22.43
CA ALA A 187 -8.90 21.59 23.26
C ALA A 187 -9.03 20.64 24.46
N ILE A 188 -8.82 19.34 24.26
CA ILE A 188 -8.87 18.34 25.35
C ILE A 188 -7.78 18.62 26.39
N ILE A 189 -6.54 18.89 25.96
CA ILE A 189 -5.42 19.17 26.88
C ILE A 189 -5.63 20.49 27.61
N GLU A 190 -6.03 21.55 26.90
CA GLU A 190 -6.37 22.84 27.51
C GLU A 190 -7.48 22.69 28.56
N GLN A 191 -8.55 21.95 28.27
CA GLN A 191 -9.65 21.78 29.21
C GLN A 191 -9.27 20.93 30.43
N THR A 192 -8.48 19.88 30.23
CA THR A 192 -8.23 18.87 31.28
C THR A 192 -7.07 19.25 32.19
N VAL A 193 -6.06 19.93 31.65
CA VAL A 193 -4.77 20.12 32.33
C VAL A 193 -4.42 21.60 32.49
N ASP A 194 -4.75 22.44 31.51
CA ASP A 194 -4.37 23.85 31.53
C ASP A 194 -5.53 24.83 31.25
N PRO A 195 -6.63 24.77 32.05
CA PRO A 195 -7.82 25.60 31.78
C PRO A 195 -7.52 27.10 31.89
N ASN A 196 -6.49 27.46 32.66
CA ASN A 196 -6.06 28.84 32.89
C ASN A 196 -4.87 29.26 32.02
N LYS A 197 -4.40 28.40 31.10
CA LYS A 197 -3.28 28.67 30.17
C LYS A 197 -1.97 29.08 30.85
N GLN A 198 -1.67 28.47 31.99
CA GLN A 198 -0.54 28.75 32.86
C GLN A 198 0.76 28.05 32.46
N PHE A 199 0.69 26.93 31.72
CA PHE A 199 1.87 26.11 31.44
C PHE A 199 2.63 26.50 30.17
N GLY A 200 2.11 27.42 29.35
CA GLY A 200 2.81 27.96 28.18
C GLY A 200 3.27 26.88 27.18
N ALA A 201 4.47 27.04 26.61
CA ALA A 201 5.05 26.11 25.64
C ALA A 201 5.74 24.90 26.31
N ASN A 202 5.02 24.15 27.15
CA ASN A 202 5.57 22.98 27.82
C ASN A 202 5.74 21.79 26.85
N LEU A 203 6.96 21.26 26.74
CA LEU A 203 7.29 20.16 25.81
C LEU A 203 6.55 18.85 26.15
N VAL A 204 6.29 18.57 27.42
CA VAL A 204 5.56 17.38 27.85
C VAL A 204 4.09 17.49 27.44
N LEU A 205 3.47 18.66 27.62
CA LEU A 205 2.10 18.92 27.15
C LEU A 205 2.00 18.92 25.62
N GLN A 206 3.02 19.41 24.92
CA GLN A 206 3.13 19.28 23.46
C GLN A 206 3.16 17.82 23.03
N THR A 207 3.97 17.00 23.67
CA THR A 207 4.07 15.56 23.36
C THR A 207 2.75 14.85 23.67
N ALA A 208 2.13 15.15 24.82
CA ALA A 208 0.85 14.59 25.22
C ALA A 208 -0.28 14.97 24.24
N ALA A 209 -0.35 16.23 23.83
CA ALA A 209 -1.30 16.73 22.82
C ALA A 209 -1.06 16.06 21.46
N THR A 210 0.19 15.82 21.09
CA THR A 210 0.54 15.14 19.83
C THR A 210 0.08 13.68 19.85
N TYR A 211 0.31 12.95 20.94
CA TYR A 211 -0.24 11.59 21.08
C TYR A 211 -1.77 11.59 21.11
N ARG A 212 -2.41 12.60 21.70
CA ARG A 212 -3.87 12.73 21.68
C ARG A 212 -4.40 12.94 20.26
N ALA A 213 -3.74 13.78 19.46
CA ALA A 213 -4.09 13.96 18.05
C ALA A 213 -3.94 12.65 17.25
N LEU A 214 -2.84 11.91 17.46
CA LEU A 214 -2.63 10.61 16.81
C LEU A 214 -3.69 9.57 17.19
N GLU A 215 -4.13 9.57 18.44
CA GLU A 215 -5.23 8.70 18.88
C GLU A 215 -6.56 9.06 18.20
N ILE A 216 -6.90 10.34 18.10
CA ILE A 216 -8.10 10.81 17.38
C ILE A 216 -8.05 10.37 15.91
N LEU A 217 -6.89 10.49 15.27
CA LEU A 217 -6.67 10.00 13.90
C LEU A 217 -6.86 8.48 13.79
N CYS A 218 -6.31 7.70 14.73
CA CYS A 218 -6.49 6.25 14.75
C CYS A 218 -7.98 5.86 14.90
N ARG A 219 -8.73 6.54 15.77
CA ARG A 219 -10.18 6.30 15.93
C ARG A 219 -10.97 6.66 14.67
N SER A 220 -10.62 7.77 14.03
CA SER A 220 -11.23 8.20 12.76
C SER A 220 -10.96 7.18 11.65
N SER A 221 -9.73 6.67 11.55
CA SER A 221 -9.39 5.57 10.64
C SER A 221 -10.18 4.30 10.95
N ALA A 222 -10.24 3.87 12.20
CA ALA A 222 -11.03 2.71 12.60
C ALA A 222 -12.52 2.85 12.23
N ALA A 223 -13.11 4.03 12.49
CA ALA A 223 -14.50 4.31 12.14
C ALA A 223 -14.73 4.25 10.62
N LYS A 224 -13.79 4.77 9.83
CA LYS A 224 -13.84 4.68 8.36
C LYS A 224 -13.74 3.23 7.88
N GLU A 225 -12.85 2.44 8.47
CA GLU A 225 -12.68 1.03 8.13
C GLU A 225 -13.93 0.20 8.49
N LEU A 226 -14.56 0.47 9.64
CA LEU A 226 -15.81 -0.18 10.06
C LEU A 226 -17.03 0.27 9.24
N ALA A 227 -17.08 1.53 8.82
CA ALA A 227 -18.15 2.06 7.97
C ALA A 227 -18.07 1.54 6.53
N SER A 228 -16.86 1.20 6.07
CA SER A 228 -16.66 0.42 4.86
C SER A 228 -17.26 -0.98 5.09
N GLN A 229 -18.36 -1.30 4.41
CA GLN A 229 -19.12 -2.56 4.52
C GLN A 229 -18.37 -3.82 4.01
N THR A 230 -17.04 -3.82 4.05
CA THR A 230 -16.17 -4.90 3.61
C THR A 230 -15.38 -5.40 4.81
N GLY A 231 -15.14 -6.71 4.92
CA GLY A 231 -14.60 -7.41 6.10
C GLY A 231 -13.20 -7.00 6.59
N ARG A 232 -13.01 -5.71 6.85
CA ARG A 232 -11.80 -5.02 7.31
C ARG A 232 -11.79 -4.85 8.83
N GLU A 233 -12.49 -5.74 9.54
CA GLU A 233 -12.54 -5.75 11.01
C GLU A 233 -11.14 -5.88 11.63
N SER A 234 -10.24 -6.63 11.00
CA SER A 234 -8.85 -6.76 11.45
C SER A 234 -8.10 -5.43 11.39
N SER A 235 -8.23 -4.68 10.29
CA SER A 235 -7.64 -3.35 10.12
C SER A 235 -8.24 -2.35 11.11
N ALA A 236 -9.56 -2.35 11.29
CA ALA A 236 -10.21 -1.52 12.30
C ALA A 236 -9.71 -1.83 13.72
N LYS A 237 -9.56 -3.12 14.08
CA LYS A 237 -9.01 -3.54 15.37
C LYS A 237 -7.56 -3.07 15.56
N ALA A 238 -6.73 -3.14 14.50
CA ALA A 238 -5.36 -2.64 14.54
C ALA A 238 -5.32 -1.12 14.80
N TRP A 239 -6.19 -0.35 14.14
CA TRP A 239 -6.32 1.09 14.38
C TRP A 239 -6.80 1.41 15.79
N ILE A 240 -7.80 0.70 16.31
CA ILE A 240 -8.27 0.87 17.69
C ILE A 240 -7.14 0.60 18.68
N SER A 241 -6.44 -0.53 18.52
CA SER A 241 -5.33 -0.90 19.41
C SER A 241 -4.20 0.14 19.39
N LEU A 242 -3.83 0.64 18.21
CA LEU A 242 -2.84 1.70 18.10
C LEU A 242 -3.31 3.01 18.76
N GLY A 243 -4.59 3.35 18.59
CA GLY A 243 -5.22 4.48 19.28
C GLY A 243 -5.13 4.35 20.81
N GLU A 244 -5.43 3.17 21.36
CA GLU A 244 -5.33 2.91 22.80
C GLU A 244 -3.90 3.10 23.33
N VAL A 245 -2.88 2.68 22.57
CA VAL A 245 -1.47 2.89 22.93
C VAL A 245 -1.15 4.39 23.00
N TYR A 246 -1.57 5.18 22.02
CA TYR A 246 -1.36 6.62 22.04
C TYR A 246 -2.12 7.32 23.16
N LEU A 247 -3.36 6.89 23.45
CA LEU A 247 -4.12 7.38 24.60
C LEU A 247 -3.39 7.12 25.92
N ALA A 248 -2.95 5.89 26.14
CA ALA A 248 -2.25 5.51 27.37
C ALA A 248 -0.98 6.35 27.58
N ARG A 249 -0.18 6.56 26.51
CA ARG A 249 1.01 7.42 26.56
C ARG A 249 0.67 8.88 26.82
N SER A 250 -0.38 9.41 26.20
CA SER A 250 -0.85 10.77 26.47
C SER A 250 -1.27 10.92 27.94
N ALA A 251 -2.05 9.97 28.46
CA ALA A 251 -2.52 9.93 29.84
C ALA A 251 -1.38 9.86 30.87
N GLU A 252 -0.35 9.06 30.59
CA GLU A 252 0.84 8.97 31.45
C GLU A 252 1.57 10.32 31.55
N LEU A 253 1.74 11.02 30.43
CA LEU A 253 2.43 12.31 30.38
C LEU A 253 1.66 13.44 31.06
N ILE A 254 0.33 13.44 31.00
CA ILE A 254 -0.49 14.47 31.68
C ILE A 254 -0.65 14.22 33.18
N ARG A 255 -0.37 12.99 33.66
CA ARG A 255 -0.53 12.63 35.07
C ARG A 255 0.35 13.49 36.00
N SER A 256 1.50 13.97 35.53
CA SER A 256 2.36 14.86 36.32
C SER A 256 1.80 16.28 36.50
N PHE A 257 0.73 16.64 35.79
CA PHE A 257 0.12 17.96 35.82
C PHE A 257 -1.26 17.97 36.48
N THR A 258 -1.81 16.80 36.78
CA THR A 258 -3.07 16.65 37.53
C THR A 258 -2.71 16.42 38.99
N GLU A 259 -3.22 17.26 39.90
CA GLU A 259 -2.92 17.13 41.34
C GLU A 259 -3.29 15.73 41.84
N PRO A 260 -2.48 15.11 42.71
CA PRO A 260 -2.87 13.86 43.35
C PRO A 260 -4.14 14.13 44.16
N VAL A 261 -5.20 13.36 43.88
CA VAL A 261 -6.47 13.40 44.61
C VAL A 261 -6.15 13.31 46.10
N SER A 262 -6.33 14.42 46.81
CA SER A 262 -6.08 14.49 48.25
C SER A 262 -6.98 13.46 48.92
N GLN A 263 -6.38 12.42 49.51
CA GLN A 263 -7.11 11.48 50.34
C GLN A 263 -7.79 12.25 51.47
N ILE A 264 -9.12 12.16 51.50
CA ILE A 264 -9.96 12.78 52.51
C ILE A 264 -9.46 12.33 53.88
N SER A 265 -9.08 13.31 54.71
CA SER A 265 -8.68 13.10 56.10
C SER A 265 -9.84 12.48 56.86
N ASN A 266 -9.63 11.31 57.47
CA ASN A 266 -10.62 10.68 58.35
C ASN A 266 -11.00 11.66 59.48
N PRO A 267 -12.29 11.73 59.87
CA PRO A 267 -12.71 12.62 60.94
C PRO A 267 -12.17 12.12 62.28
N THR A 268 -11.51 13.01 63.02
CA THR A 268 -11.17 12.83 64.43
C THR A 268 -12.44 12.92 65.26
N HIS A 269 -12.87 11.80 65.84
CA HIS A 269 -13.90 11.79 66.87
C HIS A 269 -13.30 12.26 68.21
N SER A 270 -13.98 13.23 68.81
CA SER A 270 -13.79 13.75 70.17
C SER A 270 -14.25 12.75 71.23
#